data_AF-A0A9E4QI60-F1
#
_entry.id   AF-A0A9E4QI60-F1
#
_cell.length_a   1.000
_cell.length_b   1.000
_cell.length_c   1.000
_cell.angle_alpha   90.00
_cell.angle_beta   90.00
_cell.angle_gamma   90.00
#
_symmetry.space_group_name_H-M   'P 1'
#
loop_
_entity.id
_entity.type
_entity.pdbx_description
1 polymer ?
#
loop_
_entity_poly.entity_id
_entity_poly.type
_entity_poly.pdbx_seq_one_letter_code
_entity_poly.pdbx_strand_id
1 'polypeptide(L)'
;CYRCLFPEPPPPGMVPNCAEAGVLGALTGTVGSIQATEVVKVILDMGEPLVGRLLLIDALTMEFRSVRTRRDPACPLCGDNPTVTELIDYEVFCGLAPALDGESVAAAH
;
A
#
# COMPACT_ATOMS: atom_id res chain seq x y z
N CYS A 1 -1.23 -10.37 -1.16
CA CYS A 1 -1.52 -8.96 -1.57
C CYS A 1 -0.98 -8.01 -0.48
N TYR A 2 -1.15 -6.69 -0.64
CA TYR A 2 -0.76 -5.71 0.40
C TYR A 2 -1.44 -6.01 1.75
N ARG A 3 -2.72 -6.41 1.72
CA ARG A 3 -3.52 -6.80 2.90
C ARG A 3 -3.08 -8.11 3.58
N CYS A 4 -2.21 -8.90 2.96
CA CYS A 4 -1.56 -10.03 3.65
C CYS A 4 -0.46 -9.56 4.61
N LEU A 5 0.10 -8.37 4.39
CA LEU A 5 1.16 -7.79 5.22
C LEU A 5 0.60 -6.78 6.22
N PHE A 6 -0.39 -6.00 5.78
CA PHE A 6 -1.04 -4.97 6.59
C PHE A 6 -2.57 -5.17 6.56
N PRO A 7 -3.10 -6.13 7.35
CA PRO A 7 -4.49 -6.58 7.26
C PRO A 7 -5.52 -5.52 7.62
N GLU A 8 -5.15 -4.57 8.47
CA GLU A 8 -5.99 -3.46 8.92
C GLU A 8 -5.29 -2.14 8.63
N PRO A 9 -6.04 -1.07 8.33
CA PRO A 9 -5.43 0.24 8.14
C PRO A 9 -4.99 0.80 9.51
N PRO A 10 -3.97 1.67 9.57
CA PRO A 10 -3.65 2.38 10.79
C PRO A 10 -4.86 3.21 11.26
N PRO A 11 -5.10 3.32 12.58
CA PRO A 11 -6.10 4.24 13.12
C PRO A 11 -5.88 5.69 12.66
N PRO A 12 -6.96 6.49 12.48
CA PRO A 12 -6.85 7.90 12.16
C PRO A 12 -5.94 8.65 13.15
N GLY A 13 -5.06 9.50 12.63
CA GLY A 13 -4.10 10.27 13.43
C GLY A 13 -2.88 9.50 13.95
N MET A 14 -2.75 8.20 13.68
CA MET A 14 -1.58 7.41 14.09
C MET A 14 -0.34 7.66 13.21
N VAL A 15 -0.53 8.12 11.97
CA VAL A 15 0.56 8.33 11.02
C VAL A 15 0.66 9.84 10.72
N PRO A 16 1.79 10.49 11.02
CA PRO A 16 2.01 11.89 10.67
C PRO A 16 1.97 12.06 9.15
N ASN A 17 1.46 13.20 8.69
CA ASN A 17 1.53 13.51 7.26
C ASN A 17 2.98 13.85 6.84
N CYS A 18 3.26 13.90 5.53
CA CYS A 18 4.62 14.17 5.03
C CYS A 18 5.18 15.54 5.47
N ALA A 19 4.31 16.53 5.74
CA ALA A 19 4.74 17.85 6.20
C ALA A 19 5.16 17.83 7.69
N GLU A 20 4.59 16.92 8.48
CA GLU A 20 4.91 16.72 9.90
C GLU A 20 6.13 15.80 10.09
N ALA A 21 6.21 14.72 9.32
CA ALA A 21 7.28 13.72 9.46
C ALA A 21 8.62 14.16 8.82
N GLY A 22 8.55 14.99 7.77
CA GLY A 22 9.68 15.30 6.90
C GLY A 22 10.06 14.10 6.00
N VAL A 23 10.47 14.39 4.76
CA VAL A 23 10.85 13.35 3.79
C VAL A 23 12.13 13.74 3.08
N LEU A 24 13.12 12.84 3.09
CA LEU A 24 14.37 13.04 2.37
C LEU A 24 14.15 12.83 0.86
N GLY A 25 14.21 13.91 0.07
CA GLY A 25 13.97 13.85 -1.38
C GLY A 25 14.90 12.89 -2.14
N ALA A 26 16.13 12.68 -1.65
CA ALA A 26 17.04 11.69 -2.22
C ALA A 26 16.52 10.25 -2.04
N LEU A 27 15.88 9.95 -0.90
CA LEU A 27 15.30 8.63 -0.63
C LEU A 27 14.08 8.38 -1.52
N THR A 28 13.20 9.38 -1.70
CA THR A 28 12.05 9.23 -2.60
C THR A 28 12.48 9.02 -4.05
N GLY A 29 13.49 9.76 -4.52
CA GLY A 29 14.09 9.54 -5.85
C GLY A 29 14.69 8.15 -6.02
N THR A 30 15.34 7.64 -4.97
CA THR A 30 15.91 6.28 -4.95
C THR A 30 14.81 5.23 -5.05
N VAL A 31 13.79 5.31 -4.19
CA VAL A 31 12.65 4.36 -4.18
C VAL A 31 11.90 4.41 -5.51
N GLY A 32 11.64 5.60 -6.06
CA GLY A 32 10.99 5.76 -7.36
C GLY A 32 11.78 5.14 -8.51
N SER A 33 13.11 5.29 -8.50
CA SER A 33 13.99 4.68 -9.50
C SER A 33 13.99 3.15 -9.42
N ILE A 34 13.97 2.60 -8.21
CA ILE A 34 13.82 1.16 -7.98
C ILE A 34 12.47 0.68 -8.53
N GLN A 35 11.37 1.36 -8.21
CA GLN A 35 10.03 1.03 -8.72
C GLN A 35 9.97 1.07 -10.25
N ALA A 36 10.52 2.11 -10.89
CA ALA A 36 10.59 2.21 -12.34
C ALA A 36 11.39 1.06 -12.96
N THR A 37 12.50 0.66 -12.33
CA THR A 37 13.30 -0.48 -12.78
C THR A 37 12.52 -1.80 -12.67
N GLU A 38 11.76 -2.02 -11.59
CA GLU A 38 10.89 -3.19 -11.47
C GLU A 38 9.80 -3.24 -12.55
N VAL A 39 9.22 -2.09 -12.91
CA VAL A 39 8.23 -2.01 -14.00
C VAL A 39 8.85 -2.46 -15.33
N VAL A 40 10.06 -1.99 -15.65
CA VAL A 40 10.76 -2.41 -16.87
C VAL A 40 11.01 -3.92 -16.88
N LYS A 41 11.48 -4.49 -15.78
CA LYS A 41 11.69 -5.95 -15.66
C LYS A 41 10.41 -6.75 -15.90
N VAL A 42 9.29 -6.31 -15.34
CA VAL A 42 8.00 -6.99 -15.50
C VAL A 42 7.49 -6.89 -16.94
N ILE A 43 7.55 -5.71 -17.56
CA ILE A 43 7.04 -5.50 -18.93
C ILE A 43 7.84 -6.29 -19.96
N LEU A 44 9.16 -6.38 -19.77
CA LEU A 44 10.06 -7.05 -20.71
C LEU A 44 10.29 -8.54 -20.38
N ASP A 45 9.67 -9.05 -19.30
CA ASP A 45 9.92 -10.40 -18.77
C ASP A 45 11.42 -10.69 -18.55
N MET A 46 12.11 -9.76 -17.90
CA MET A 46 13.57 -9.78 -17.71
C MET A 46 13.98 -9.93 -16.25
N GLY A 47 14.95 -10.82 -16.02
CA GLY A 47 15.57 -11.02 -14.71
C GLY A 47 14.60 -11.56 -13.66
N GLU A 48 14.82 -11.21 -12.39
CA GLU A 48 13.95 -11.61 -11.29
C GLU A 48 13.30 -10.38 -10.63
N PRO A 49 12.01 -10.09 -10.92
CA PRO A 49 11.26 -9.02 -10.26
C PRO A 49 11.13 -9.24 -8.75
N LEU A 50 11.01 -8.16 -7.97
CA LEU A 50 10.80 -8.17 -6.52
C LEU A 50 9.40 -8.65 -6.09
N VAL A 51 8.65 -9.29 -6.99
CA VAL A 51 7.33 -9.88 -6.69
C VAL A 51 7.45 -10.85 -5.50
N GLY A 52 6.54 -10.72 -4.53
CA GLY A 52 6.56 -11.52 -3.31
C GLY A 52 7.70 -11.18 -2.34
N ARG A 53 8.33 -10.01 -2.49
CA ARG A 53 9.38 -9.50 -1.59
C ARG A 53 9.07 -8.09 -1.12
N LEU A 54 9.34 -7.80 0.14
CA LEU A 54 9.34 -6.46 0.72
C LEU A 54 10.80 -6.00 0.81
N LEU A 55 11.14 -4.94 0.07
CA LEU A 55 12.44 -4.29 0.16
C LEU A 55 12.42 -3.23 1.24
N LEU A 56 13.33 -3.35 2.21
CA LEU A 56 13.58 -2.38 3.27
C LEU A 56 14.89 -1.66 2.95
N ILE A 57 14.86 -0.33 3.01
CA ILE A 57 16.02 0.53 2.79
C ILE A 57 16.24 1.33 4.07
N ASP A 58 17.33 1.07 4.77
CA ASP A 58 17.80 1.94 5.84
C ASP A 58 18.68 3.03 5.23
N ALA A 59 18.16 4.25 5.18
CA ALA A 59 18.86 5.38 4.55
C ALA A 59 20.06 5.87 5.37
N LEU A 60 20.15 5.56 6.67
CA LEU A 60 21.24 6.01 7.53
C LEU A 60 22.48 5.10 7.35
N THR A 61 22.25 3.79 7.31
CA THR A 61 23.32 2.79 7.13
C THR A 61 23.53 2.38 5.67
N MET A 62 22.59 2.76 4.80
CA MET A 62 22.50 2.32 3.40
C MET A 62 22.41 0.79 3.25
N GLU A 63 21.79 0.12 4.23
CA GLU A 63 21.50 -1.31 4.17
C GLU A 63 20.21 -1.58 3.37
N PHE A 64 20.29 -2.59 2.48
CA PHE A 64 19.15 -3.10 1.72
C PHE A 64 18.81 -4.50 2.20
N ARG A 65 17.60 -4.69 2.73
CA ARG A 65 17.12 -5.99 3.21
C ARG A 65 15.86 -6.39 2.47
N SER A 66 15.83 -7.60 1.94
CA SER A 66 14.65 -8.17 1.30
C SER A 66 14.02 -9.23 2.19
N VAL A 67 12.75 -9.09 2.51
CA VAL A 67 11.96 -10.08 3.25
C VAL A 67 10.96 -10.73 2.30
N ARG A 68 10.91 -12.07 2.26
CA ARG A 68 9.89 -12.78 1.47
C ARG A 68 8.52 -12.60 2.12
N THR A 69 7.54 -12.25 1.31
CA THR A 69 6.15 -12.08 1.73
C THR A 69 5.36 -13.30 1.26
N ARG A 70 4.47 -13.80 2.11
CA ARG A 70 3.64 -14.97 1.81
C ARG A 70 2.18 -14.56 1.79
N ARG A 71 1.38 -15.26 0.98
CA ARG A 71 -0.08 -15.16 1.08
C ARG A 71 -0.50 -15.65 2.46
N ASP A 72 -1.35 -14.88 3.10
CA ASP A 72 -2.04 -15.30 4.30
C ASP A 72 -3.39 -15.96 3.89
N PRO A 73 -3.63 -17.24 4.20
CA PRO A 73 -4.91 -17.91 3.95
C PRO A 73 -6.10 -17.22 4.63
N ALA A 74 -5.87 -16.52 5.75
CA ALA A 74 -6.89 -15.76 6.47
C ALA A 74 -7.02 -14.30 6.01
N CYS A 75 -6.31 -13.90 4.94
CA CYS A 75 -6.34 -12.52 4.46
C CYS A 75 -7.78 -12.08 4.10
N PRO A 76 -8.26 -10.94 4.62
CA PRO A 76 -9.65 -10.51 4.40
C PRO A 76 -9.96 -10.17 2.94
N LEU A 77 -8.94 -9.92 2.10
CA LEU A 77 -9.11 -9.59 0.69
C LEU A 77 -8.88 -10.78 -0.26
N CYS A 78 -7.80 -11.54 -0.08
CA CYS A 78 -7.43 -12.61 -1.02
C CYS A 78 -7.23 -13.97 -0.35
N GLY A 79 -7.70 -14.13 0.89
CA GLY A 79 -7.70 -15.38 1.64
C GLY A 79 -8.70 -16.40 1.11
N ASP A 80 -8.85 -17.52 1.80
CA ASP A 80 -9.72 -18.62 1.35
C ASP A 80 -11.20 -18.31 1.60
N ASN A 81 -11.51 -17.41 2.53
CA ASN A 81 -12.84 -16.90 2.83
C ASN A 81 -12.79 -15.35 2.95
N PRO A 82 -12.72 -14.60 1.82
CA PRO A 82 -12.56 -13.16 1.85
C PRO A 82 -13.80 -12.46 2.41
N THR A 83 -13.58 -11.41 3.20
CA THR A 83 -14.62 -10.57 3.83
C THR A 83 -14.67 -9.15 3.25
N VAL A 84 -13.59 -8.70 2.59
CA VAL A 84 -13.56 -7.44 1.84
C VAL A 84 -14.00 -7.74 0.41
N THR A 85 -15.26 -7.41 0.11
CA THR A 85 -15.88 -7.65 -1.21
C THR A 85 -16.13 -6.37 -2.00
N GLU A 86 -16.06 -5.21 -1.34
CA GLU A 86 -16.37 -3.91 -1.91
C GLU A 86 -15.32 -2.87 -1.49
N LEU A 87 -15.24 -1.78 -2.24
CA LEU A 87 -14.35 -0.67 -1.91
C LEU A 87 -14.96 0.17 -0.79
N ILE A 88 -14.14 0.56 0.18
CA ILE A 88 -14.51 1.57 1.16
C ILE A 88 -14.17 2.95 0.62
N ASP A 89 -14.97 3.95 0.98
CA ASP A 89 -14.64 5.34 0.72
C ASP A 89 -13.49 5.76 1.63
N TYR A 90 -12.29 5.83 1.05
CA TYR A 90 -11.07 6.12 1.78
C TYR A 90 -10.99 7.59 2.22
N GLU A 91 -11.65 8.50 1.51
CA GLU A 91 -11.69 9.92 1.87
C GLU A 91 -12.52 10.12 3.14
N VAL A 92 -13.68 9.44 3.21
CA VAL A 92 -14.50 9.40 4.44
C VAL A 92 -13.76 8.68 5.57
N PHE A 93 -13.14 7.53 5.29
CA PHE A 93 -12.42 6.74 6.30
C PHE A 93 -11.22 7.49 6.88
N CYS A 94 -10.46 8.21 6.04
CA CYS A 94 -9.31 9.01 6.47
C CYS A 94 -9.69 10.42 6.96
N GLY A 95 -10.98 10.77 6.98
CA GLY A 95 -11.45 12.07 7.44
C GLY A 95 -11.05 13.23 6.53
N LEU A 96 -10.77 12.96 5.26
CA LEU A 96 -10.43 13.95 4.23
C LEU A 96 -11.68 14.56 3.58
N ALA A 97 -12.82 13.87 3.68
CA ALA A 97 -14.14 14.35 3.28
C ALA A 97 -15.12 14.30 4.47
N PRO A 98 -16.11 15.21 4.55
CA PRO A 98 -17.19 15.08 5.53
C PRO A 98 -17.92 13.74 5.30
N ALA A 99 -18.28 13.05 6.39
CA ALA A 99 -19.04 11.81 6.31
C ALA A 99 -20.33 12.09 5.55
N LEU A 100 -20.52 11.40 4.40
CA LEU A 100 -21.77 11.47 3.65
C LEU A 100 -22.88 10.94 4.57
N ASP A 101 -23.73 11.87 4.98
CA ASP A 101 -25.01 11.62 5.59
C ASP A 101 -25.84 10.76 4.65
N GLY A 102 -26.11 9.52 5.09
CA GLY A 102 -26.86 8.55 4.32
C GLY A 102 -28.31 8.98 4.17
N GLU A 103 -28.66 9.57 3.02
CA GLU A 103 -30.02 9.54 2.49
C GLU A 103 -30.06 9.55 0.96
N SER A 104 -30.58 8.44 0.40
CA SER A 104 -31.01 8.20 -0.98
C SER A 104 -29.95 7.92 -2.07
N VAL A 105 -29.54 6.65 -2.20
CA VAL A 105 -29.31 6.07 -3.54
C VAL A 105 -30.64 5.52 -4.03
N ALA A 106 -31.54 6.43 -4.42
CA ALA A 106 -32.67 6.10 -5.27
C ALA A 106 -32.52 6.91 -6.56
N ALA A 107 -32.35 6.19 -7.65
CA ALA A 107 -32.42 6.62 -9.05
C ALA A 107 -31.33 7.59 -9.55
N ALA A 108 -30.44 7.09 -10.40
CA ALA A 108 -30.48 7.38 -11.84
C ALA A 108 -29.32 6.67 -12.58
N HIS A 109 -29.72 5.93 -13.62
CA HIS A 109 -29.02 5.44 -14.81
C HIS A 109 -27.49 5.49 -14.89
#